data_AF-A0A0S7CQK0-F1
#
_entry.id   AF-A0A0S7CQK0-F1
#
_cell.length_a   1.000
_cell.length_b   1.000
_cell.length_c   1.000
_cell.angle_alpha   90.00
_cell.angle_beta   90.00
_cell.angle_gamma   90.00
#
_symmetry.space_group_name_H-M   'P 1'
#
loop_
_entity.id
_entity.type
_entity.pdbx_description
1 polymer ?
#
loop_
_entity_poly.entity_id
_entity_poly.type
_entity_poly.pdbx_seq_one_letter_code
_entity_poly.pdbx_strand_id
1 'polypeptide(L)'
;MSLVRFLARPMLASSFVVAGLDKLKNADDTAKQLSPLLRRASESLPFPADEKTLARVIGGAQVGAGALLALGKCSRFSASVLAGISVLNTFVEWRSADISTKEGRLARRAQLLKNISLTGGVFLAAVDTAGKPSLAWRAEHLAMDAKKATGKQFKKTDRAVRKAVDNAVGA
;
A
#
# COMPACT_ATOMS: atom_id res chain seq x y z
N MET A 1 5.64 5.21 19.48
CA MET A 1 4.28 4.90 18.95
C MET A 1 3.28 5.61 19.84
N SER A 2 2.29 6.32 19.31
CA SER A 2 1.24 6.87 20.19
C SER A 2 0.33 5.73 20.67
N LEU A 3 -0.20 5.84 21.90
CA LEU A 3 -1.15 4.87 22.46
C LEU A 3 -2.34 4.63 21.51
N VAL A 4 -2.81 5.71 20.87
CA VAL A 4 -3.86 5.66 19.84
C VAL A 4 -3.49 4.71 18.71
N ARG A 5 -2.27 4.77 18.16
CA ARG A 5 -1.85 3.90 17.04
C ARG A 5 -1.65 2.46 17.46
N PHE A 6 -1.24 2.24 18.71
CA PHE A 6 -1.08 0.91 19.28
C PHE A 6 -2.42 0.16 19.33
N LEU A 7 -3.52 0.86 19.61
CA LEU A 7 -4.86 0.28 19.62
C LEU A 7 -5.53 0.30 18.23
N ALA A 8 -5.43 1.42 17.52
CA ALA A 8 -6.14 1.62 16.26
C ALA A 8 -5.69 0.64 15.15
N ARG A 9 -4.39 0.31 15.07
CA ARG A 9 -3.87 -0.57 14.01
C ARG A 9 -4.37 -2.01 14.14
N PRO A 10 -4.27 -2.68 15.31
CA PRO A 10 -4.91 -3.99 15.51
C PRO A 10 -6.43 -3.96 15.29
N MET A 11 -7.11 -2.93 15.79
CA MET A 11 -8.56 -2.79 15.60
C MET A 11 -8.93 -2.72 14.12
N LEU A 12 -8.26 -1.87 13.35
CA LEU A 12 -8.48 -1.76 11.90
C LEU A 12 -8.10 -3.05 11.17
N ALA A 13 -6.95 -3.64 11.49
CA ALA A 13 -6.45 -4.86 10.86
C ALA A 13 -7.36 -6.07 11.10
N SER A 14 -8.05 -6.14 12.24
CA SER A 14 -8.89 -7.29 12.62
C SER A 14 -9.89 -7.68 11.52
N SER A 15 -10.59 -6.71 10.96
CA SER A 15 -11.58 -6.95 9.90
C SER A 15 -10.93 -7.53 8.64
N PHE A 16 -9.75 -7.03 8.25
CA PHE A 16 -9.03 -7.52 7.08
C PHE A 16 -8.46 -8.92 7.29
N VAL A 17 -7.96 -9.23 8.49
CA VAL A 17 -7.45 -10.57 8.83
C VAL A 17 -8.57 -11.59 8.78
N VAL A 18 -9.71 -11.30 9.42
CA VAL A 18 -10.86 -12.23 9.42
C VAL A 18 -11.37 -12.45 8.00
N ALA A 19 -11.56 -11.38 7.22
CA ALA A 19 -12.00 -11.50 5.82
C ALA A 19 -10.95 -12.22 4.95
N GLY A 20 -9.66 -12.05 5.21
CA GLY A 20 -8.60 -12.76 4.50
C GLY A 20 -8.56 -14.26 4.83
N LEU A 21 -8.77 -14.62 6.10
CA LEU A 21 -8.89 -16.01 6.53
C LEU A 21 -10.11 -16.69 5.92
N ASP A 22 -11.24 -15.98 5.83
CA ASP A 22 -12.43 -16.48 5.17
C ASP A 22 -12.18 -16.78 3.68
N LYS A 23 -11.50 -15.87 2.97
CA LYS A 23 -11.07 -16.10 1.58
C LYS A 23 -10.11 -17.29 1.41
N LEU A 24 -9.24 -17.53 2.38
CA LEU A 24 -8.34 -18.67 2.36
C LEU A 24 -9.09 -20.00 2.57
N LYS A 25 -10.09 -20.00 3.45
CA LYS A 25 -10.95 -21.17 3.68
C LYS A 25 -11.87 -21.45 2.50
N ASN A 26 -12.49 -20.40 1.96
CA ASN A 26 -13.44 -20.44 0.85
C ASN A 26 -12.79 -20.00 -0.47
N ALA A 27 -11.60 -20.54 -0.75
CA ALA A 27 -10.80 -20.13 -1.91
C ALA A 27 -11.51 -20.42 -3.25
N ASP A 28 -12.32 -21.47 -3.31
CA ASP A 28 -13.08 -21.85 -4.51
C ASP A 28 -14.17 -20.81 -4.84
N ASP A 29 -14.92 -20.35 -3.84
CA ASP A 29 -15.94 -19.32 -4.03
C ASP A 29 -15.31 -17.95 -4.30
N THR A 30 -14.20 -17.66 -3.63
CA THR A 30 -13.40 -16.46 -3.86
C THR A 30 -12.87 -16.40 -5.30
N ALA A 31 -12.39 -17.53 -5.83
CA ALA A 31 -11.94 -17.63 -7.22
C ALA A 31 -13.08 -17.34 -8.20
N LYS A 32 -14.27 -17.93 -7.99
CA LYS A 32 -15.44 -17.68 -8.85
C LYS A 32 -15.87 -16.21 -8.84
N GLN A 33 -15.98 -15.60 -7.66
CA GLN A 33 -16.39 -14.20 -7.51
C GLN A 33 -15.38 -13.23 -8.12
N LEU A 34 -14.09 -13.54 -8.03
CA LEU A 34 -13.01 -12.70 -8.54
C LEU A 34 -12.56 -13.10 -9.95
N SER A 35 -13.14 -14.13 -10.57
CA SER A 35 -12.74 -14.66 -11.88
C SER A 35 -12.46 -13.59 -12.95
N PRO A 36 -13.28 -12.52 -13.17
CA PRO A 36 -12.94 -11.50 -14.16
C PRO A 36 -11.68 -10.69 -13.83
N LEU A 37 -11.40 -10.49 -12.54
CA LEU A 37 -10.21 -9.77 -12.06
C LEU A 37 -8.98 -10.68 -12.02
N LEU A 38 -9.16 -11.94 -11.60
CA LEU A 38 -8.12 -12.96 -11.56
C LEU A 38 -7.63 -13.32 -12.95
N ARG A 39 -8.54 -13.41 -13.91
CA ARG A 39 -8.20 -13.67 -15.31
C ARG A 39 -7.35 -12.55 -15.91
N ARG A 40 -7.74 -11.27 -15.70
CA ARG A 40 -6.92 -10.10 -16.07
C ARG A 40 -5.54 -10.11 -15.40
N ALA A 41 -5.47 -10.50 -14.13
CA ALA A 41 -4.21 -10.62 -13.41
C ALA A 41 -3.34 -11.77 -13.96
N SER A 42 -3.95 -12.90 -14.29
CA SER A 42 -3.27 -14.07 -14.89
C SER A 42 -2.71 -13.76 -16.28
N GLU A 43 -3.43 -12.98 -17.10
CA GLU A 43 -2.99 -12.53 -18.42
C GLU A 43 -1.78 -11.58 -18.34
N SER A 44 -1.60 -10.91 -17.20
CA SER A 44 -0.47 -10.00 -16.95
C SER A 44 0.75 -10.71 -16.35
N LEU A 45 0.62 -11.98 -15.98
CA LEU A 45 1.69 -12.77 -15.38
C LEU A 45 2.45 -13.55 -16.46
N PRO A 46 3.79 -13.63 -16.40
CA PRO A 46 4.58 -14.38 -17.36
C PRO A 46 4.48 -15.91 -17.18
N PHE A 47 3.62 -16.39 -16.29
CA PHE A 47 3.44 -17.81 -15.97
C PHE A 47 1.95 -18.17 -15.80
N PRO A 48 1.55 -19.41 -16.14
CA PRO A 48 0.17 -19.86 -15.97
C PRO A 48 -0.15 -19.95 -14.47
N ALA A 49 -1.06 -19.08 -14.02
CA ALA A 49 -1.52 -19.04 -12.65
C ALA A 49 -3.00 -19.43 -12.58
N ASP A 50 -3.30 -20.52 -11.87
CA ASP A 50 -4.66 -20.98 -11.64
C ASP A 50 -5.44 -19.98 -10.75
N GLU A 51 -6.72 -19.77 -11.05
CA GLU A 51 -7.58 -18.80 -10.34
C GLU A 51 -7.66 -19.11 -8.84
N LYS A 52 -7.71 -20.40 -8.48
CA LYS A 52 -7.71 -20.85 -7.08
C LYS A 52 -6.40 -20.49 -6.36
N THR A 53 -5.28 -20.60 -7.05
CA THR A 53 -3.97 -20.25 -6.51
C THR A 53 -3.88 -18.73 -6.31
N LEU A 54 -4.34 -17.95 -7.27
CA LEU A 54 -4.39 -16.49 -7.15
C LEU A 54 -5.32 -16.03 -6.03
N ALA A 55 -6.50 -16.66 -5.88
CA ALA A 55 -7.42 -16.40 -4.79
C ALA A 55 -6.78 -16.65 -3.41
N ARG A 56 -6.03 -17.75 -3.27
CA ARG A 56 -5.25 -18.05 -2.05
C ARG A 56 -4.15 -17.03 -1.82
N VAL A 57 -3.45 -16.60 -2.87
CA VAL A 57 -2.42 -15.56 -2.76
C VAL A 57 -3.02 -14.23 -2.28
N ILE A 58 -4.18 -13.84 -2.81
CA ILE A 58 -4.89 -12.62 -2.36
C ILE A 58 -5.31 -12.76 -0.90
N GLY A 59 -5.91 -13.88 -0.51
CA GLY A 59 -6.28 -14.15 0.88
C GLY A 59 -5.07 -14.12 1.83
N GLY A 60 -3.98 -14.77 1.44
CA GLY A 60 -2.72 -14.79 2.19
C GLY A 60 -2.07 -13.42 2.30
N ALA A 61 -2.06 -12.65 1.22
CA ALA A 61 -1.58 -11.27 1.20
C ALA A 61 -2.42 -10.38 2.11
N GLN A 62 -3.75 -10.55 2.10
CA GLN A 62 -4.65 -9.80 2.97
C GLN A 62 -4.40 -10.12 4.46
N VAL A 63 -4.24 -11.40 4.82
CA VAL A 63 -3.91 -11.81 6.19
C VAL A 63 -2.53 -11.30 6.61
N GLY A 64 -1.52 -11.50 5.76
CA GLY A 64 -0.15 -11.06 6.03
C GLY A 64 -0.04 -9.55 6.18
N ALA A 65 -0.68 -8.78 5.29
CA ALA A 65 -0.74 -7.33 5.39
C ALA A 65 -1.51 -6.88 6.63
N GLY A 66 -2.62 -7.52 6.97
CA GLY A 66 -3.35 -7.28 8.21
C GLY A 66 -2.49 -7.49 9.46
N ALA A 67 -1.77 -8.62 9.53
CA ALA A 67 -0.87 -8.92 10.64
C ALA A 67 0.29 -7.91 10.74
N LEU A 68 0.93 -7.57 9.61
CA LEU A 68 2.00 -6.57 9.57
C LEU A 68 1.50 -5.18 9.98
N LEU A 69 0.29 -4.79 9.55
CA LEU A 69 -0.37 -3.55 9.95
C LEU A 69 -0.60 -3.53 11.46
N ALA A 70 -1.16 -4.60 12.04
CA ALA A 70 -1.40 -4.74 13.47
C ALA A 70 -0.10 -4.64 14.29
N LEU A 71 0.97 -5.32 13.83
CA LEU A 71 2.29 -5.28 14.45
C LEU A 71 3.03 -3.96 14.21
N GLY A 72 2.51 -3.08 13.35
CA GLY A 72 3.13 -1.81 12.99
C GLY A 72 4.39 -1.93 12.13
N LYS A 73 4.70 -3.12 11.60
CA LYS A 73 5.84 -3.38 10.70
C LYS A 73 5.44 -3.09 9.26
N CYS A 74 6.24 -2.30 8.54
CA CYS A 74 5.92 -1.87 7.17
C CYS A 74 4.48 -1.34 7.00
N SER A 75 3.93 -0.74 8.06
CA SER A 75 2.49 -0.43 8.21
C SER A 75 1.89 0.32 7.02
N ARG A 76 2.66 1.22 6.38
CA ARG A 76 2.19 1.98 5.22
C ARG A 76 2.05 1.11 3.98
N PHE A 77 3.03 0.24 3.72
CA PHE A 77 2.97 -0.70 2.61
C PHE A 77 1.83 -1.70 2.81
N SER A 78 1.72 -2.27 4.01
CA SER A 78 0.62 -3.17 4.36
C SER A 78 -0.74 -2.51 4.19
N ALA A 79 -0.88 -1.25 4.63
CA ALA A 79 -2.10 -0.48 4.42
C ALA A 79 -2.37 -0.20 2.94
N SER A 80 -1.36 0.14 2.13
CA SER A 80 -1.55 0.30 0.68
C SER A 80 -2.04 -0.98 0.00
N VAL A 81 -1.47 -2.14 0.38
CA VAL A 81 -1.93 -3.45 -0.12
C VAL A 81 -3.37 -3.70 0.29
N LEU A 82 -3.71 -3.51 1.57
CA LEU A 82 -5.07 -3.67 2.06
C LEU A 82 -6.05 -2.69 1.40
N ALA A 83 -5.64 -1.47 1.11
CA ALA A 83 -6.47 -0.48 0.41
C ALA A 83 -6.83 -0.98 -0.99
N GLY A 84 -5.82 -1.45 -1.76
CA GLY A 84 -6.04 -2.02 -3.09
C GLY A 84 -7.01 -3.21 -3.05
N ILE A 85 -6.80 -4.13 -2.12
CA ILE A 85 -7.68 -5.30 -1.93
C ILE A 85 -9.10 -4.85 -1.53
N SER A 86 -9.23 -3.85 -0.66
CA SER A 86 -10.52 -3.33 -0.18
C SER A 86 -11.33 -2.70 -1.31
N VAL A 87 -10.68 -1.90 -2.17
CA VAL A 87 -11.32 -1.30 -3.34
C VAL A 87 -11.82 -2.37 -4.31
N LEU A 88 -11.00 -3.39 -4.60
CA LEU A 88 -11.38 -4.50 -5.48
C LEU A 88 -12.58 -5.27 -4.91
N ASN A 89 -12.56 -5.62 -3.63
CA ASN A 89 -13.69 -6.32 -2.99
C ASN A 89 -14.97 -5.49 -3.03
N THR A 90 -14.88 -4.20 -2.71
CA THR A 90 -16.03 -3.29 -2.70
C THR A 90 -16.64 -3.18 -4.10
N PHE A 91 -15.80 -3.16 -5.14
CA PHE A 91 -16.27 -3.15 -6.53
C PHE A 91 -16.98 -4.46 -6.91
N VAL A 92 -16.40 -5.61 -6.55
CA VAL A 92 -16.99 -6.94 -6.82
C VAL A 92 -18.31 -7.09 -6.10
N GLU A 93 -18.38 -6.72 -4.82
CA GLU A 93 -19.61 -6.77 -4.04
C GLU A 93 -20.67 -5.83 -4.63
N TRP A 94 -20.29 -4.61 -5.01
CA TRP A 94 -21.22 -3.67 -5.65
C TRP A 94 -21.83 -4.22 -6.95
N ARG A 95 -21.03 -4.95 -7.74
CA ARG A 95 -21.43 -5.60 -9.01
C ARG A 95 -22.30 -6.84 -8.78
N SER A 96 -22.00 -7.62 -7.74
CA SER A 96 -22.60 -8.94 -7.47
C SER A 96 -23.84 -8.89 -6.58
N ALA A 97 -24.12 -7.73 -5.99
CA ALA A 97 -25.18 -7.60 -4.99
C ALA A 97 -26.58 -7.81 -5.57
N ASP A 98 -27.36 -8.66 -4.91
CA ASP A 98 -28.78 -8.85 -5.22
C ASP A 98 -29.62 -7.65 -4.73
N ILE A 99 -30.57 -7.23 -5.57
CA ILE A 99 -31.41 -6.03 -5.41
C ILE A 99 -32.90 -6.43 -5.35
N SER A 100 -33.20 -7.74 -5.40
CA SER A 100 -34.54 -8.31 -5.50
C SER A 100 -35.50 -7.88 -4.38
N THR A 101 -35.03 -7.72 -3.14
CA THR A 101 -35.88 -7.38 -1.98
C THR A 101 -35.55 -6.01 -1.36
N LYS A 102 -36.52 -5.38 -0.69
CA LYS A 102 -36.33 -4.10 0.02
C LYS A 102 -35.35 -4.24 1.19
N GLU A 103 -35.41 -5.35 1.92
CA GLU A 103 -34.50 -5.68 3.01
C GLU A 103 -33.08 -5.95 2.51
N GLY A 104 -32.94 -6.71 1.42
CA GLY A 104 -31.63 -6.96 0.78
C GLY A 104 -30.95 -5.67 0.34
N ARG A 105 -31.72 -4.70 -0.20
CA ARG A 105 -31.20 -3.37 -0.54
C ARG A 105 -30.69 -2.58 0.67
N LEU A 106 -31.36 -2.66 1.82
CA LEU A 106 -30.91 -2.00 3.05
C LEU A 106 -29.65 -2.65 3.61
N ALA A 107 -29.62 -3.98 3.67
CA ALA A 107 -28.45 -4.74 4.11
C ALA A 107 -27.23 -4.46 3.22
N ARG A 108 -27.41 -4.41 1.90
CA ARG A 108 -26.38 -4.01 0.92
C ARG A 108 -25.81 -2.62 1.20
N ARG A 109 -26.68 -1.62 1.41
CA ARG A 109 -26.24 -0.25 1.70
C ARG A 109 -25.40 -0.20 2.98
N ALA A 110 -25.82 -0.94 4.01
CA ALA A 110 -25.08 -1.02 5.26
C ALA A 110 -23.71 -1.72 5.08
N GLN A 111 -23.64 -2.82 4.33
CA GLN A 111 -22.39 -3.51 3.97
C GLN A 111 -21.44 -2.59 3.20
N LEU A 112 -21.92 -1.96 2.12
CA LEU A 112 -21.12 -1.02 1.33
C LEU A 112 -20.60 0.14 2.17
N LEU A 113 -21.43 0.73 3.03
CA LEU A 113 -21.01 1.80 3.93
C LEU A 113 -19.92 1.33 4.92
N LYS A 114 -20.03 0.11 5.45
CA LYS A 114 -18.97 -0.48 6.30
C LYS A 114 -17.67 -0.66 5.52
N ASN A 115 -17.73 -1.20 4.30
CA ASN A 115 -16.54 -1.44 3.48
C ASN A 115 -15.89 -0.12 3.03
N ILE A 116 -16.67 0.91 2.71
CA ILE A 116 -16.17 2.26 2.45
C ILE A 116 -15.51 2.85 3.70
N SER A 117 -16.12 2.69 4.88
CA SER A 117 -15.56 3.19 6.14
C SER A 117 -14.22 2.52 6.48
N LEU A 118 -14.14 1.20 6.32
CA LEU A 118 -12.90 0.43 6.49
C LEU A 118 -11.81 0.83 5.49
N THR A 119 -12.21 1.04 4.23
CA THR A 119 -11.32 1.51 3.16
C THR A 119 -10.76 2.89 3.51
N GLY A 120 -11.58 3.81 4.00
CA GLY A 120 -11.15 5.12 4.47
C GLY A 120 -10.14 5.03 5.63
N GLY A 121 -10.39 4.13 6.59
CA GLY A 121 -9.46 3.89 7.70
C GLY A 121 -8.09 3.38 7.23
N VAL A 122 -8.07 2.46 6.26
CA VAL A 122 -6.81 1.93 5.70
C VAL A 122 -6.10 2.96 4.83
N PHE A 123 -6.80 3.80 4.07
CA PHE A 123 -6.17 4.90 3.35
C PHE A 123 -5.47 5.87 4.29
N LEU A 124 -6.10 6.21 5.41
CA LEU A 124 -5.47 7.04 6.43
C LEU A 124 -4.22 6.37 7.01
N ALA A 125 -4.27 5.05 7.23
CA ALA A 125 -3.11 4.27 7.68
C ALA A 125 -1.98 4.19 6.63
N ALA A 126 -2.29 4.24 5.33
CA ALA A 126 -1.30 4.22 4.24
C ALA A 126 -0.49 5.53 4.18
N VAL A 127 -1.14 6.65 4.48
CA VAL A 127 -0.49 7.98 4.51
C VAL A 127 0.07 8.37 5.88
N ASP A 128 -0.25 7.64 6.95
CA ASP A 128 0.25 7.91 8.31
C ASP A 128 1.77 7.72 8.40
N THR A 129 2.50 8.83 8.53
CA THR A 129 3.96 8.84 8.70
C THR A 129 4.39 8.68 10.16
N ALA A 130 3.44 8.69 11.11
CA ALA A 130 3.69 8.56 12.54
C ALA A 130 4.83 9.47 13.08
N GLY A 131 4.97 10.67 12.51
CA GLY A 131 6.01 11.64 12.86
C GLY A 131 7.39 11.37 12.25
N LYS A 132 7.55 10.31 11.44
CA LYS A 132 8.79 10.04 10.72
C LYS A 132 8.82 10.82 9.39
N PRO A 133 9.98 11.30 8.93
CA PRO A 133 10.07 11.93 7.61
C PRO A 133 9.63 10.95 6.51
N SER A 134 8.85 11.45 5.55
CA SER A 134 8.35 10.65 4.44
C SER A 134 9.49 10.17 3.54
N LEU A 135 9.25 9.11 2.74
CA LEU A 135 10.24 8.64 1.76
C LEU A 135 10.57 9.74 0.73
N ALA A 136 9.58 10.51 0.30
CA ALA A 136 9.78 11.67 -0.58
C ALA A 136 10.69 12.72 0.08
N TRP A 137 10.44 13.06 1.34
CA TRP A 137 11.30 13.98 2.08
C TRP A 137 12.74 13.47 2.20
N ARG A 138 12.91 12.17 2.47
CA ARG A 138 14.23 11.53 2.56
C ARG A 138 14.96 11.53 1.21
N ALA A 139 14.25 11.25 0.13
CA ALA A 139 14.80 11.28 -1.22
C ALA A 139 15.20 12.71 -1.63
N GLU A 140 14.37 13.69 -1.31
CA GLU A 140 14.65 15.10 -1.52
C GLU A 140 15.88 15.56 -0.74
N HIS A 141 15.98 15.20 0.56
CA HIS A 141 17.15 15.53 1.37
C HIS A 141 18.43 14.86 0.83
N LEU A 142 18.35 13.60 0.42
CA LEU A 142 19.47 12.91 -0.25
C LEU A 142 19.91 13.64 -1.53
N ALA A 143 18.95 14.05 -2.36
CA ALA A 143 19.24 14.81 -3.59
C ALA A 143 19.82 16.20 -3.29
N MET A 144 19.32 16.89 -2.26
CA MET A 144 19.84 18.18 -1.80
C MET A 144 21.25 18.06 -1.24
N ASP A 145 21.53 17.03 -0.45
CA ASP A 145 22.84 16.76 0.13
C ASP A 145 23.86 16.39 -0.96
N ALA A 146 23.44 15.58 -1.94
CA ALA A 146 24.24 15.30 -3.13
C ALA A 146 24.56 16.59 -3.91
N LYS A 147 23.56 17.44 -4.20
CA LYS A 147 23.77 18.74 -4.87
C LYS A 147 24.74 19.64 -4.09
N LYS A 148 24.61 19.72 -2.77
CA LYS A 148 25.51 20.51 -1.91
C LYS A 148 26.94 19.97 -1.95
N ALA A 149 27.13 18.66 -1.88
CA ALA A 149 28.45 18.02 -1.96
C ALA A 149 29.11 18.31 -3.30
N THR A 150 28.38 18.11 -4.41
CA THR A 150 28.87 18.40 -5.76
C THR A 150 29.19 19.88 -5.93
N GLY A 151 28.34 20.79 -5.45
CA GLY A 151 28.61 22.23 -5.49
C GLY A 151 29.86 22.65 -4.69
N LYS A 152 30.12 22.02 -3.54
CA LYS A 152 31.36 22.24 -2.77
C LYS A 152 32.58 21.71 -3.51
N GLN A 153 32.48 20.55 -4.16
CA GLN A 153 33.54 19.98 -4.98
C GLN A 153 33.91 20.93 -6.13
N PHE A 154 32.93 21.41 -6.90
CA PHE A 154 33.16 22.36 -7.99
C PHE A 154 33.81 23.66 -7.52
N LYS A 155 33.36 24.24 -6.40
CA LYS A 155 33.99 25.45 -5.83
C LYS A 155 35.44 25.23 -5.40
N LYS A 156 35.77 24.04 -4.86
CA LYS A 156 37.16 23.69 -4.53
C LYS A 156 38.01 23.55 -5.78
N THR A 157 37.50 22.88 -6.81
CA THR A 157 38.18 22.73 -8.09
C THR A 157 38.42 24.09 -8.76
N ASP A 158 37.40 24.96 -8.84
CA ASP A 158 37.53 26.31 -9.40
C ASP A 158 38.60 27.14 -8.67
N ARG A 159 38.61 27.09 -7.33
CA ARG A 159 39.67 27.75 -6.55
C ARG A 159 41.06 27.18 -6.80
N ALA A 160 41.19 25.86 -6.95
CA ALA A 160 42.47 25.22 -7.25
C ALA A 160 42.98 25.61 -8.65
N VAL A 161 42.08 25.67 -9.64
CA VAL A 161 42.39 26.12 -10.99
C VAL A 161 42.83 27.58 -10.99
N ARG A 162 42.08 28.49 -10.34
CA ARG A 162 42.48 29.91 -10.24
C ARG A 162 43.86 30.09 -9.62
N LYS A 163 44.14 29.40 -8.50
CA LYS A 163 45.48 29.43 -7.88
C LYS A 163 46.57 28.93 -8.82
N ALA A 164 46.31 27.88 -9.60
CA ALA A 164 47.28 27.37 -10.56
C ALA A 164 47.55 28.36 -11.70
N VAL A 165 46.52 29.05 -12.19
CA VAL A 165 46.65 30.11 -13.20
C VAL A 165 47.42 31.31 -12.66
N ASP A 166 47.08 31.79 -11.46
CA ASP A 166 47.77 32.93 -10.83
C ASP A 166 49.27 32.64 -10.65
N ASN A 167 49.62 31.41 -10.25
CA ASN A 167 51.02 30.98 -10.13
C ASN A 167 51.75 30.88 -11.47
N ALA A 168 51.05 30.57 -12.56
CA ALA A 168 51.65 30.42 -13.89
C ALA A 168 51.80 31.76 -14.63
N VAL A 169 50.98 32.76 -14.30
CA VAL A 169 51.03 34.11 -14.90
C VAL A 169 51.91 35.07 -14.08
N GLY A 170 52.11 34.79 -12.79
CA GLY A 170 53.00 35.55 -11.91
C GLY A 170 54.48 35.12 -11.91
N ALA A 171 54.84 34.09 -12.69
CA ALA A 171 56.21 33.63 -12.92
C ALA A 171 56.67 34.02 -14.33
#